data_AF-A0A523MB35-F1
#
_entry.id   AF-A0A523MB35-F1
#
_cell.length_a   1.000
_cell.length_b   1.000
_cell.length_c   1.000
_cell.angle_alpha   90.00
_cell.angle_beta   90.00
_cell.angle_gamma   90.00
#
_symmetry.space_group_name_H-M   'P 1'
#
loop_
_entity.id
_entity.type
_entity.pdbx_description
1 polymer ?
#
loop_
_entity_poly.entity_id
_entity_poly.type
_entity_poly.pdbx_seq_one_letter_code
_entity_poly.pdbx_strand_id
1 'polypeptide(L)'
;MCVSYDPAVIKACCEDDADEIRAKERANFCDYFKLAENTFDADRAALEQQAATQLHGLFGDDVGSDAKESSDDPAMRAAEDLFGKAEKE
;
A
#
# COMPACT_ATOMS: atom_id res chain seq x y z
N MET A 1 9.75 14.88 10.31
CA MET A 1 8.69 15.85 9.95
C MET A 1 9.33 17.24 9.86
N CYS A 2 8.92 18.07 8.88
CA CYS A 2 9.44 19.44 8.78
C CYS A 2 9.05 20.24 10.03
N VAL A 3 9.99 20.97 10.63
CA VAL A 3 9.77 21.75 11.86
C VAL A 3 8.88 22.96 11.61
N SER A 4 8.99 23.57 10.43
CA SER A 4 8.21 24.75 10.05
C SER A 4 6.87 24.40 9.39
N TYR A 5 6.50 23.11 9.35
CA TYR A 5 5.21 22.67 8.81
C TYR A 5 4.08 22.99 9.80
N ASP A 6 3.14 23.81 9.34
CA ASP A 6 1.93 24.15 10.08
C ASP A 6 0.72 24.09 9.14
N PRO A 7 -0.20 23.12 9.30
CA PRO A 7 -1.37 23.00 8.43
C PRO A 7 -2.36 24.16 8.58
N ALA A 8 -2.23 25.01 9.61
CA ALA A 8 -3.10 26.16 9.83
C ALA A 8 -2.77 27.37 8.94
N VAL A 9 -1.57 27.44 8.36
CA VAL A 9 -1.18 28.52 7.44
C VAL A 9 -1.38 28.13 5.98
N ILE A 10 -1.69 29.11 5.13
CA ILE A 10 -2.08 28.87 3.71
C ILE A 10 -1.04 28.06 2.94
N LYS A 11 0.24 28.35 3.14
CA LYS A 11 1.36 27.65 2.47
C LYS A 11 1.74 26.32 3.14
N ALA A 12 1.11 25.98 4.27
CA ALA A 12 1.51 24.90 5.17
C ALA A 12 2.98 24.96 5.64
N CYS A 13 3.59 26.14 5.59
CA CYS A 13 4.96 26.44 5.98
C CYS A 13 5.03 27.85 6.57
N CYS A 14 5.67 28.01 7.72
CA CYS A 14 5.79 29.29 8.43
C CYS A 14 7.02 30.13 8.04
N GLU A 15 7.88 29.64 7.14
CA GLU A 15 9.03 30.40 6.65
C GLU A 15 8.60 31.42 5.58
N ASP A 16 9.06 32.67 5.72
CA ASP A 16 8.67 33.77 4.82
C ASP A 16 9.18 33.55 3.37
N ASP A 17 10.42 33.08 3.24
CA ASP A 17 11.09 32.84 1.95
C ASP A 17 10.89 31.41 1.43
N ALA A 18 10.01 30.61 2.04
CA ALA A 18 9.74 29.27 1.55
C ALA A 18 9.02 29.29 0.20
N ASP A 19 9.60 28.55 -0.76
CA ASP A 19 8.98 28.26 -2.04
C ASP A 19 7.64 27.55 -1.87
N GLU A 20 6.72 27.79 -2.81
CA GLU A 20 5.41 27.17 -2.79
C GLU A 20 5.48 25.65 -3.00
N ILE A 21 4.81 24.93 -2.11
CA ILE A 21 4.82 23.47 -2.09
C ILE A 21 3.91 22.89 -3.20
N ARG A 22 4.51 22.45 -4.33
CA ARG A 22 3.75 21.94 -5.49
C ARG A 22 3.50 20.42 -5.50
N ALA A 23 4.39 19.61 -4.94
CA ALA A 23 4.37 18.14 -5.10
C ALA A 23 4.23 17.42 -3.75
N LYS A 24 3.12 17.66 -3.05
CA LYS A 24 2.88 17.23 -1.67
C LYS A 24 2.94 15.70 -1.47
N GLU A 25 2.69 14.90 -2.51
CA GLU A 25 2.72 13.43 -2.38
C GLU A 25 4.12 12.81 -2.48
N ARG A 26 5.18 13.60 -2.76
CA ARG A 26 6.54 13.06 -2.89
C ARG A 26 7.24 12.97 -1.53
N ALA A 27 7.93 11.85 -1.29
CA ALA A 27 8.82 11.70 -0.15
C ALA A 27 9.91 12.78 -0.18
N ASN A 28 10.16 13.43 0.97
CA ASN A 28 11.13 14.53 1.13
C ASN A 28 10.82 15.79 0.30
N PHE A 29 9.56 16.21 0.24
CA PHE A 29 9.17 17.44 -0.47
C PHE A 29 9.93 18.71 0.03
N CYS A 30 10.41 18.74 1.27
CA CYS A 30 11.05 19.90 1.87
C CYS A 30 12.54 19.64 2.15
N ASP A 31 13.42 20.54 1.73
CA ASP A 31 14.88 20.45 1.99
C ASP A 31 15.22 20.53 3.49
N TYR A 32 14.33 21.14 4.29
CA TYR A 32 14.43 21.19 5.75
C TYR A 32 13.75 19.99 6.43
N PHE A 33 13.32 18.98 5.68
CA PHE A 33 12.76 17.77 6.25
C PHE A 33 13.82 17.05 7.09
N LYS A 34 13.62 17.08 8.41
CA LYS A 34 14.39 16.28 9.36
C LYS A 34 13.58 15.06 9.75
N LEU A 35 14.21 13.89 9.81
CA LEU A 35 13.63 12.77 10.52
C LEU A 35 13.40 13.20 11.96
N ALA A 36 12.21 12.91 12.49
CA ALA A 36 11.97 13.23 13.88
C ALA A 36 12.76 12.22 14.73
N GLU A 37 13.52 12.73 15.69
CA GLU A 37 14.29 11.89 16.60
C GLU A 37 13.31 11.14 17.51
N ASN A 38 13.62 9.87 17.84
CA ASN A 38 12.81 9.02 18.71
C ASN A 38 11.36 8.75 18.25
N THR A 39 11.04 8.80 16.96
CA THR A 39 9.71 8.37 16.46
C THR A 39 9.54 6.86 16.31
N PHE A 40 10.58 6.09 16.61
CA PHE A 40 10.45 4.64 16.67
C PHE A 40 9.60 4.27 17.89
N ASP A 41 8.46 3.63 17.61
CA ASP A 41 7.52 3.14 18.61
C ASP A 41 7.59 1.60 18.57
N ALA A 42 8.21 1.04 19.60
CA ALA A 42 8.42 -0.41 19.70
C ALA A 42 7.11 -1.17 19.88
N ASP A 43 6.13 -0.58 20.58
CA ASP A 43 4.84 -1.21 20.83
C ASP A 43 4.01 -1.26 19.54
N ARG A 44 4.03 -0.18 18.76
CA ARG A 44 3.40 -0.15 17.44
C ARG A 44 4.04 -1.17 16.48
N ALA A 45 5.38 -1.27 16.49
CA ALA A 45 6.08 -2.24 15.65
C ALA A 45 5.73 -3.70 16.03
N ALA A 46 5.61 -3.99 17.33
CA ALA A 46 5.17 -5.30 17.79
C ALA A 46 3.71 -5.61 17.39
N LEU A 47 2.82 -4.63 17.50
CA LEU A 47 1.43 -4.75 17.06
C LEU A 47 1.33 -5.04 15.55
N GLU A 48 2.12 -4.34 14.74
CA GLU A 48 2.19 -4.54 13.29
C GLU A 48 2.67 -5.95 12.93
N GLN A 49 3.72 -6.46 13.59
CA GLN A 49 4.20 -7.83 13.40
C GLN A 49 3.17 -8.88 13.79
N GLN A 50 2.44 -8.64 14.89
CA GLN A 50 1.37 -9.52 15.33
C GLN A 50 0.21 -9.53 14.32
N ALA A 51 -0.19 -8.37 13.81
CA ALA A 51 -1.23 -8.25 12.79
C ALA A 51 -0.82 -8.94 11.49
N ALA A 52 0.42 -8.74 11.02
CA ALA A 52 0.95 -9.41 9.83
C ALA A 52 0.94 -10.93 9.98
N THR A 53 1.29 -11.45 11.17
CA THR A 53 1.24 -12.89 11.47
C THR A 53 -0.20 -13.42 11.45
N GLN A 54 -1.16 -12.67 12.01
CA GLN A 54 -2.58 -13.04 11.97
C GLN A 54 -3.12 -13.04 10.55
N LEU A 55 -2.79 -12.03 9.75
CA LEU A 55 -3.17 -11.98 8.33
C LEU A 55 -2.57 -13.15 7.56
N HIS A 56 -1.30 -13.48 7.80
CA HIS A 56 -0.68 -14.67 7.21
C HIS A 56 -1.39 -15.96 7.65
N GLY A 57 -1.86 -16.06 8.90
CA GLY A 57 -2.65 -17.22 9.34
C GLY A 57 -4.02 -17.32 8.64
N LEU A 58 -4.61 -16.19 8.25
CA LEU A 58 -5.91 -16.14 7.57
C LEU A 58 -5.80 -16.32 6.04
N PHE A 59 -4.68 -15.88 5.44
CA PHE A 59 -4.53 -15.75 3.98
C PHE A 59 -3.28 -16.45 3.41
N GLY A 60 -2.37 -16.95 4.25
CA GLY A 60 -0.98 -17.29 3.90
C GLY A 60 -0.67 -18.77 3.66
N ASP A 61 -1.66 -19.64 3.44
CA ASP A 61 -1.42 -21.03 3.03
C ASP A 61 -2.22 -21.45 1.77
N ASP A 62 -2.80 -20.50 1.03
CA ASP A 62 -3.56 -20.78 -0.20
C ASP A 62 -3.22 -19.83 -1.37
N VAL A 63 -2.06 -19.17 -1.35
CA VAL A 63 -1.53 -18.47 -2.54
C VAL A 63 -0.34 -19.21 -3.17
N GLY A 64 -0.10 -20.45 -2.72
CA GLY A 64 0.95 -21.34 -3.19
C GLY A 64 0.47 -22.67 -3.77
N SER A 65 -0.85 -22.87 -3.94
CA SER A 65 -1.42 -24.05 -4.60
C SER A 65 -2.33 -23.75 -5.80
N ASP A 66 -2.44 -22.49 -6.24
CA ASP A 66 -3.16 -22.09 -7.46
C ASP A 66 -2.23 -21.67 -8.61
N ALA A 67 -1.02 -22.26 -8.64
CA ALA A 67 -0.28 -22.42 -9.89
C ALA A 67 -0.34 -23.88 -10.38
N LYS A 68 -1.41 -24.59 -10.05
CA LYS A 68 -1.82 -25.78 -10.77
C LYS A 68 -3.23 -25.53 -11.28
N GLU A 69 -3.28 -24.99 -12.49
CA GLU A 69 -4.43 -24.96 -13.38
C GLU A 69 -5.35 -26.17 -13.11
N SER A 70 -6.40 -25.97 -12.34
CA SER A 70 -7.36 -27.00 -11.98
C SER A 70 -8.35 -27.15 -13.13
N SER A 71 -7.86 -27.74 -14.22
CA SER A 71 -8.62 -28.18 -15.41
C SER A 71 -9.81 -29.12 -15.09
N ASP A 72 -10.03 -29.48 -13.82
CA ASP A 72 -11.13 -30.31 -13.34
C ASP A 72 -12.16 -29.58 -12.47
N ASP A 73 -12.09 -28.25 -12.36
CA ASP A 73 -13.17 -27.50 -11.70
C ASP A 73 -14.43 -27.46 -12.61
N PRO A 74 -15.60 -27.91 -12.12
CA PRO A 74 -16.82 -27.94 -12.93
C PRO A 74 -17.33 -26.54 -13.31
N ALA A 75 -17.02 -25.49 -12.54
CA ALA A 75 -17.37 -24.12 -12.88
C ALA A 75 -16.46 -23.58 -13.99
N MET A 76 -15.17 -23.93 -13.98
CA MET A 76 -14.24 -23.60 -15.08
C MET A 76 -14.66 -24.28 -16.39
N ARG A 77 -15.04 -25.57 -16.36
CA ARG A 77 -15.55 -26.29 -17.55
C ARG A 77 -16.84 -25.67 -18.10
N ALA A 78 -17.76 -25.30 -17.22
CA ALA A 78 -19.00 -24.65 -17.62
C ALA A 78 -18.74 -23.27 -18.26
N ALA A 79 -17.75 -22.52 -17.77
CA ALA A 79 -17.35 -21.25 -18.36
C ALA A 79 -16.69 -21.45 -19.74
N GLU A 80 -15.81 -22.43 -19.90
CA GLU A 80 -15.18 -22.75 -21.19
C GLU A 80 -16.21 -23.17 -22.26
N ASP A 81 -17.23 -23.93 -21.88
CA ASP A 81 -18.30 -24.31 -22.81
C ASP A 81 -19.20 -23.13 -23.22
N LEU A 82 -19.38 -22.15 -22.33
CA LEU A 82 -20.18 -20.95 -22.58
C LEU A 82 -19.44 -19.91 -23.42
N PHE A 83 -18.13 -19.74 -23.21
CA PHE A 83 -17.36 -18.64 -23.79
C PHE A 83 -16.27 -19.07 -24.79
N GLY A 84 -15.82 -20.33 -24.75
CA GLY A 84 -14.73 -20.84 -25.60
C GLY A 84 -15.13 -21.21 -27.03
N LYS A 85 -16.43 -21.19 -27.37
CA LYS A 85 -16.94 -21.50 -28.72
C LYS A 85 -17.21 -20.26 -29.59
N ALA A 86 -16.78 -19.08 -29.17
CA ALA A 86 -17.08 -17.80 -29.83
C ALA A 86 -15.87 -17.12 -30.49
N GLU A 87 -14.95 -17.85 -31.14
CA GLU A 87 -13.93 -17.22 -32.02
C GLU A 87 -13.59 -18.07 -33.27
N LYS A 88 -14.59 -18.67 -33.91
CA LYS A 88 -14.44 -19.14 -35.31
C LYS A 88 -15.68 -18.79 -36.13
N GLU A 89 -15.73 -17.54 -36.58
CA GLU A 89 -16.29 -17.19 -37.89
C GLU A 89 -15.54 -15.99 -38.48
#